data_AF-A0A6G2QQB6-F1
#
_entry.id   AF-A0A6G2QQB6-F1
#
_cell.length_a   1.000
_cell.length_b   1.000
_cell.length_c   1.000
_cell.angle_alpha   90.00
_cell.angle_beta   90.00
_cell.angle_gamma   90.00
#
_symmetry.space_group_name_H-M   'P 1'
#
loop_
_entity.id
_entity.type
_entity.pdbx_description
1 polymer ?
#
loop_
_entity_poly.entity_id
_entity_poly.type
_entity_poly.pdbx_seq_one_letter_code
_entity_poly.pdbx_strand_id
1 'polypeptide(L)'
;MSRGSRALVVLYVAVALWLAFCTVRTWGAVPAWTTLAMAAAALAPVVGVVRETVIAGERRTVAALRQREARRSAWRDTAAAALARAEVDTACCERWWTSCATRHDPGCAHRTSWGTTT
;
A
#
# COMPACT_ATOMS: atom_id res chain seq x y z
N MET A 1 -12.54 1.01 -2.77
CA MET A 1 -13.52 2.04 -2.32
C MET A 1 -14.18 1.52 -1.06
N SER A 2 -14.21 2.30 0.01
CA SER A 2 -14.94 1.89 1.22
C SER A 2 -16.44 1.85 0.92
N ARG A 3 -17.20 1.03 1.66
CA ARG A 3 -18.67 0.96 1.49
C ARG A 3 -19.33 2.34 1.66
N GLY A 4 -18.79 3.18 2.55
CA GLY A 4 -19.23 4.56 2.74
C GLY A 4 -19.01 5.47 1.53
N SER A 5 -17.88 5.34 0.81
CA SER A 5 -17.64 6.18 -0.37
C SER A 5 -18.53 5.80 -1.55
N ARG A 6 -18.85 4.51 -1.71
CA ARG A 6 -19.86 4.06 -2.67
C ARG A 6 -21.25 4.60 -2.35
N ALA A 7 -21.65 4.58 -1.08
CA ALA A 7 -22.94 5.12 -0.66
C ALA A 7 -23.06 6.63 -0.95
N LEU A 8 -21.99 7.40 -0.70
CA LEU A 8 -21.93 8.83 -1.02
C LEU A 8 -22.03 9.10 -2.52
N VAL A 9 -21.33 8.32 -3.36
CA VAL A 9 -21.44 8.45 -4.83
C VAL A 9 -22.87 8.18 -5.31
N VAL A 10 -23.50 7.10 -4.80
CA VAL A 10 -24.90 6.78 -5.15
C VAL A 10 -25.85 7.89 -4.71
N LEU A 11 -25.68 8.40 -3.48
CA LEU A 11 -26.48 9.52 -2.97
C LEU A 11 -26.31 10.78 -3.83
N TYR A 12 -25.08 11.12 -4.19
CA TYR A 12 -24.78 12.28 -5.04
C TYR A 12 -25.40 12.16 -6.43
N VAL A 13 -25.31 10.98 -7.06
CA VAL A 13 -25.96 10.71 -8.35
C VAL A 13 -27.49 10.80 -8.22
N ALA A 14 -28.07 10.23 -7.17
CA ALA A 14 -29.52 10.28 -6.93
C ALA A 14 -30.01 11.72 -6.75
N VAL A 15 -29.30 12.54 -5.96
CA VAL A 15 -29.62 13.96 -5.77
C VAL A 15 -29.48 14.75 -7.07
N ALA A 16 -28.43 14.53 -7.85
CA ALA A 16 -28.26 15.21 -9.14
C ALA A 16 -29.39 14.88 -10.13
N LEU A 17 -29.79 13.60 -10.22
CA LEU A 17 -30.90 13.15 -11.06
C LEU A 17 -32.23 13.73 -10.59
N TRP A 18 -32.47 13.76 -9.28
CA TRP A 18 -33.66 14.36 -8.70
C TRP A 18 -33.75 15.86 -8.99
N LEU A 19 -32.66 16.60 -8.80
CA LEU A 19 -32.60 18.02 -9.12
C LEU A 19 -32.84 18.27 -10.62
N ALA A 20 -32.21 17.49 -11.50
CA ALA A 20 -32.44 17.58 -12.94
C ALA A 20 -33.92 17.33 -13.30
N PHE A 21 -34.54 16.31 -12.68
CA PHE A 21 -35.95 16.03 -12.85
C PHE A 21 -36.84 17.19 -12.39
N CYS A 22 -36.60 17.76 -11.21
CA CYS A 22 -37.30 18.95 -10.73
C CYS A 22 -37.14 20.14 -11.68
N THR A 23 -35.94 20.33 -12.23
CA THR A 23 -35.60 21.41 -13.18
C THR A 23 -36.44 21.30 -14.46
N VAL A 24 -36.54 20.10 -15.04
CA VAL A 24 -37.36 19.83 -16.22
C VAL A 24 -38.86 20.01 -15.91
N ARG A 25 -39.32 19.55 -14.75
CA ARG A 25 -40.75 19.62 -14.36
C ARG A 25 -41.22 21.02 -14.02
N THR A 26 -40.32 21.91 -13.61
CA THR A 26 -40.63 23.29 -13.22
C THR A 26 -40.39 24.31 -14.34
N TRP A 27 -39.88 23.85 -15.48
CA TRP A 27 -39.56 24.69 -16.62
C TRP A 27 -40.82 25.40 -17.14
N GLY A 28 -40.80 26.73 -17.12
CA GLY A 28 -41.93 27.57 -17.57
C GLY A 28 -43.07 27.75 -16.55
N ALA A 29 -43.04 27.02 -15.42
CA ALA A 29 -44.03 27.17 -14.35
C ALA A 29 -43.51 28.01 -13.17
N VAL A 30 -42.19 28.15 -13.03
CA VAL A 30 -41.54 28.72 -11.84
C VAL A 30 -40.49 29.76 -12.28
N PRO A 31 -40.23 30.83 -11.51
CA PRO A 31 -39.24 31.85 -11.87
C PRO A 31 -37.86 31.26 -12.17
N ALA A 32 -37.23 31.70 -13.27
CA ALA A 32 -36.00 31.13 -13.82
C ALA A 32 -34.81 31.05 -12.83
N TRP A 33 -34.79 31.92 -11.81
CA TRP A 33 -33.75 31.88 -10.77
C TRP A 33 -33.79 30.59 -9.93
N THR A 34 -34.97 29.98 -9.74
CA THR A 34 -35.12 28.72 -9.00
C THR A 34 -34.54 27.54 -9.78
N THR A 35 -34.78 27.52 -11.09
CA THR A 35 -34.22 26.57 -12.05
C THR A 35 -32.70 26.66 -12.08
N LEU A 36 -32.14 27.88 -12.09
CA LEU A 36 -30.71 28.14 -12.00
C LEU A 36 -30.11 27.70 -10.66
N ALA A 37 -30.79 27.95 -9.54
CA ALA A 37 -30.34 27.52 -8.22
C ALA A 37 -30.27 25.98 -8.11
N MET A 38 -31.24 25.27 -8.67
CA MET A 38 -31.27 23.80 -8.71
C MET A 38 -30.15 23.24 -9.60
N ALA A 39 -29.91 23.86 -10.77
CA ALA A 39 -28.80 23.50 -11.65
C ALA A 39 -27.44 23.73 -10.97
N ALA A 40 -27.27 24.84 -10.26
CA ALA A 40 -26.07 25.12 -9.47
C ALA A 40 -25.91 24.12 -8.31
N ALA A 41 -26.99 23.76 -7.62
CA ALA A 41 -26.97 22.75 -6.56
C ALA A 41 -26.56 21.36 -7.08
N ALA A 42 -26.87 21.02 -8.33
CA ALA A 42 -26.44 19.77 -8.96
C ALA A 42 -24.92 19.70 -9.21
N LEU A 43 -24.18 20.81 -9.15
CA LEU A 43 -22.72 20.81 -9.24
C LEU A 43 -22.06 20.27 -7.96
N ALA A 44 -22.65 20.49 -6.79
CA ALA A 44 -22.11 20.02 -5.51
C ALA A 44 -21.87 18.49 -5.46
N PRO A 45 -22.83 17.62 -5.86
CA PRO A 45 -22.60 16.18 -5.93
C PRO A 45 -21.52 15.79 -6.95
N VAL A 46 -21.44 16.47 -8.10
CA VAL A 46 -20.40 16.22 -9.11
C VAL A 46 -19.01 16.52 -8.55
N VAL A 47 -18.85 17.66 -7.87
CA VAL A 47 -17.60 18.03 -7.18
C VAL A 47 -17.26 17.02 -6.09
N GLY A 48 -18.26 16.52 -5.36
CA GLY A 48 -18.08 15.46 -4.36
C GLY A 48 -17.53 14.16 -4.95
N VAL A 49 -18.07 13.72 -6.08
CA VAL A 49 -17.59 12.53 -6.79
C VAL A 49 -16.16 12.74 -7.29
N VAL A 50 -15.86 13.89 -7.92
CA VAL A 50 -14.50 14.19 -8.41
C VAL A 50 -13.50 14.18 -7.26
N ARG A 51 -13.79 14.84 -6.13
CA ARG A 51 -12.92 14.81 -4.95
C ARG A 51 -12.65 13.39 -4.46
N GLU A 52 -13.68 12.56 -4.36
CA GLU A 52 -13.51 11.17 -3.91
C GLU A 52 -12.64 10.36 -4.89
N THR A 53 -12.76 10.59 -6.21
CA THR A 53 -11.91 9.92 -7.20
C THR A 53 -10.44 10.33 -7.09
N VAL A 54 -10.16 11.61 -6.82
CA VAL A 54 -8.80 12.13 -6.60
C VAL A 54 -8.20 11.54 -5.32
N ILE A 55 -8.94 11.57 -4.21
CA ILE A 55 -8.51 11.00 -2.93
C ILE A 55 -8.25 9.50 -3.05
N ALA A 56 -9.10 8.77 -3.78
CA ALA A 56 -8.87 7.35 -4.07
C ALA A 56 -7.65 7.11 -4.97
N GLY A 57 -7.31 8.06 -5.85
CA GLY A 57 -6.06 8.06 -6.63
C GLY A 57 -4.84 8.22 -5.73
N GLU A 58 -4.81 9.28 -4.91
CA GLU A 58 -3.71 9.57 -3.99
C GLU A 58 -3.47 8.43 -2.99
N ARG A 59 -4.53 7.85 -2.43
CA ARG A 59 -4.38 6.70 -1.52
C ARG A 59 -3.73 5.50 -2.20
N ARG A 60 -4.03 5.26 -3.49
CA ARG A 60 -3.40 4.17 -4.26
C ARG A 60 -1.93 4.45 -4.55
N THR A 61 -1.57 5.69 -4.87
CA THR A 61 -0.15 6.05 -5.11
C THR A 61 0.66 5.94 -3.82
N VAL A 62 0.15 6.43 -2.69
CA VAL A 62 0.80 6.31 -1.38
C VAL A 62 0.94 4.84 -0.96
N ALA A 63 -0.10 4.02 -1.14
CA ALA A 63 -0.02 2.59 -0.85
C ALA A 63 1.04 1.89 -1.71
N ALA A 64 1.15 2.25 -2.99
CA ALA A 64 2.18 1.69 -3.88
C ALA A 64 3.60 2.10 -3.46
N LEU A 65 3.81 3.34 -2.99
CA LEU A 65 5.09 3.80 -2.47
C LEU A 65 5.48 3.04 -1.19
N ARG A 66 4.56 2.94 -0.23
CA ARG A 66 4.78 2.17 1.01
C ARG A 66 5.13 0.71 0.73
N GLN A 67 4.47 0.08 -0.24
CA GLN A 67 4.76 -1.30 -0.61
C GLN A 67 6.18 -1.44 -1.22
N ARG A 68 6.63 -0.46 -2.00
CA ARG A 68 8.00 -0.44 -2.54
C ARG A 68 9.04 -0.27 -1.44
N GLU A 69 8.77 0.63 -0.49
CA GLU A 69 9.64 0.86 0.67
C GLU A 69 9.73 -0.38 1.56
N ALA A 70 8.60 -1.02 1.86
CA ALA A 70 8.55 -2.26 2.64
C ALA A 70 9.33 -3.40 1.98
N ARG A 71 9.26 -3.53 0.64
CA ARG A 71 10.10 -4.50 -0.08
C ARG A 71 11.59 -4.16 0.01
N ARG A 72 11.93 -2.88 -0.08
CA ARG A 72 13.32 -2.42 0.04
C ARG A 72 13.88 -2.61 1.46
N SER A 73 13.07 -2.41 2.50
CA SER A 73 13.48 -2.72 3.88
C SER A 73 13.67 -4.22 4.05
N ALA A 74 12.71 -5.04 3.63
CA ALA A 74 12.83 -6.50 3.71
C ALA A 74 14.09 -7.01 2.99
N TRP A 75 14.42 -6.48 1.81
CA TRP A 75 15.65 -6.84 1.10
C TRP A 75 16.89 -6.45 1.91
N ARG A 76 16.93 -5.24 2.50
CA ARG A 76 18.04 -4.82 3.36
C ARG A 76 18.19 -5.70 4.59
N ASP A 77 17.08 -6.10 5.22
CA ASP A 77 17.10 -7.00 6.38
C ASP A 77 17.65 -8.38 6.00
N THR A 78 17.26 -8.90 4.84
CA THR A 78 17.81 -10.18 4.32
C THR A 78 19.29 -10.07 3.99
N ALA A 79 19.74 -8.95 3.41
CA ALA A 79 21.16 -8.72 3.11
C ALA A 79 22.00 -8.58 4.40
N ALA A 80 21.49 -7.86 5.40
CA ALA A 80 22.14 -7.72 6.70
C ALA A 80 22.25 -9.07 7.42
N ALA A 81 21.19 -9.89 7.37
CA ALA A 81 21.21 -11.25 7.93
C ALA A 81 22.23 -12.15 7.23
N ALA A 82 22.36 -12.04 5.90
CA ALA A 82 23.35 -12.80 5.14
C ALA A 82 24.78 -12.38 5.51
N LEU A 83 25.05 -11.08 5.63
CA LEU A 83 26.35 -10.57 6.08
C LEU A 83 26.68 -11.02 7.51
N ALA A 84 25.74 -10.87 8.44
CA ALA A 84 25.93 -11.33 9.82
C ALA A 84 26.22 -12.84 9.88
N ARG A 85 25.58 -13.64 9.04
CA ARG A 85 25.82 -15.09 8.98
C ARG A 85 27.21 -15.41 8.43
N ALA A 86 27.65 -14.69 7.40
CA ALA A 86 29.00 -14.85 6.85
C ALA A 86 30.09 -14.51 7.87
N GLU A 87 29.91 -13.43 8.65
CA GLU A 87 30.85 -13.05 9.71
C GLU A 87 30.90 -14.05 10.88
N VAL A 88 29.75 -14.65 11.22
CA VAL A 88 29.74 -15.73 12.23
C VAL A 88 30.47 -16.98 11.71
N ASP A 89 30.28 -17.33 10.44
CA ASP A 89 30.94 -18.48 9.84
C ASP A 89 32.47 -18.30 9.76
N THR A 90 32.97 -17.10 9.44
CA THR A 90 34.42 -16.81 9.44
C THR A 90 35.01 -16.89 10.84
N ALA A 91 34.39 -16.25 11.83
CA ALA A 91 34.83 -16.28 13.22
C ALA A 91 34.83 -17.70 13.81
N CYS A 92 33.87 -18.54 13.42
CA CYS A 92 33.87 -19.96 13.80
C CYS A 92 35.12 -20.70 13.30
N CYS A 93 35.49 -20.50 12.03
CA CYS A 93 36.65 -21.15 11.42
C CYS A 93 37.97 -20.66 12.03
N GLU A 94 38.09 -19.36 12.31
CA GLU A 94 39.25 -18.80 13.02
C GLU A 94 39.40 -19.37 14.44
N ARG A 95 38.28 -19.50 15.16
CA ARG A 95 38.27 -20.11 16.51
C ARG A 95 38.66 -21.58 16.47
N TRP A 96 38.22 -22.31 15.45
CA TRP A 96 38.62 -23.70 15.25
C TRP A 96 40.13 -23.83 15.05
N TRP A 97 40.69 -23.03 14.14
CA TRP A 97 42.13 -23.02 13.86
C TRP A 97 42.94 -22.68 15.11
N THR A 98 42.56 -21.63 15.84
CA THR A 98 43.23 -21.22 17.08
C THR A 98 43.05 -22.21 18.24
N SER A 99 42.02 -23.07 18.19
CA SER A 99 41.80 -24.15 19.16
C SER A 99 42.56 -25.45 18.85
N CYS A 100 43.52 -25.43 17.91
CA CYS A 100 44.21 -26.63 17.42
C CYS A 100 43.23 -27.72 16.96
N ALA A 101 42.19 -27.31 16.24
CA ALA A 101 41.14 -28.16 15.71
C ALA A 101 40.24 -28.90 16.74
N THR A 102 40.26 -28.51 18.02
CA THR A 102 39.50 -29.21 19.08
C THR A 102 38.04 -28.76 19.21
N ARG A 103 37.70 -27.53 18.77
CA ARG A 103 36.33 -26.99 18.84
C ARG A 103 35.91 -26.39 17.51
N HIS A 104 35.08 -27.12 16.76
CA HIS A 104 34.40 -26.63 15.57
C HIS A 104 32.90 -26.70 15.79
N ASP A 105 32.17 -25.65 15.44
CA ASP A 105 30.70 -25.67 15.52
C ASP A 105 30.16 -26.81 14.63
N PRO A 106 29.31 -27.72 15.17
CA PRO A 106 28.71 -28.80 14.38
C PRO A 106 27.80 -28.31 13.26
N GLY A 107 27.28 -27.08 13.32
CA GLY A 107 26.40 -26.51 12.29
C GLY A 107 27.11 -25.76 11.16
N CYS A 108 28.43 -25.63 11.18
CA CYS A 108 29.17 -24.80 10.23
C CYS A 108 29.30 -25.49 8.86
N ALA A 109 29.02 -24.75 7.77
CA ALA A 109 29.03 -25.26 6.40
C ALA A 109 30.42 -25.67 5.89
N HIS A 110 31.50 -25.10 6.44
CA HIS A 110 32.88 -25.43 6.09
C HIS A 110 33.39 -26.70 6.79
N ARG A 111 32.55 -27.36 7.59
CA ARG A 111 32.85 -28.66 8.20
C ARG A 111 32.83 -29.75 7.14
N THR A 112 33.81 -29.74 6.25
CA THR A 112 34.12 -30.90 5.42
C THR A 112 34.57 -32.01 6.38
N SER A 113 33.86 -33.14 6.37
CA SER A 113 34.21 -34.32 7.17
C SER A 113 35.55 -34.90 6.70
N TRP A 114 36.65 -34.27 7.06
CA TRP A 114 37.98 -34.82 6.86
C TRP A 114 38.30 -35.75 8.03
N GLY A 115 38.36 -37.06 7.74
CA GLY A 115 39.12 -38.01 8.54
C GLY A 115 38.41 -38.71 9.69
N THR A 116 37.39 -39.52 9.40
CA THR A 116 37.28 -40.84 10.04
C THR A 116 38.24 -41.79 9.32
N THR A 117 39.53 -41.65 9.58
CA THR A 117 40.49 -42.73 9.33
C THR A 117 40.75 -43.39 10.67
N THR A 118 40.17 -44.58 10.80
CA THR A 118 40.47 -45.65 11.77
C THR A 118 41.95 -45.76 12.09
#